data_AF-A0AAU4DPR4-F1
#
_entry.id   AF-A0AAU4DPR4-F1
#
_cell.length_a   1.000
_cell.length_b   1.000
_cell.length_c   1.000
_cell.angle_alpha   90.00
_cell.angle_beta   90.00
_cell.angle_gamma   90.00
#
_symmetry.space_group_name_H-M   'P 1'
#
loop_
_entity.id
_entity.type
_entity.pdbx_description
1 polymer ?
#
loop_
_entity_poly.entity_id
_entity_poly.type
_entity_poly.pdbx_seq_one_letter_code
_entity_poly.pdbx_strand_id
1 'polypeptide(L)'
;MSTGTPPSDRQQLNEDWIRSRRWDIRYANGNPVATLDGLAEVLGIDRREAARRVLTQPFGKAAPQELLDEAHQEPAADPSS
;
A
#
# COMPACT_ATOMS: atom_id res chain seq x y z
N MET A 1 8.67 -23.05 9.11
CA MET A 1 8.16 -22.61 7.79
C MET A 1 6.83 -21.93 8.06
N SER A 2 6.81 -20.60 8.17
CA SER A 2 5.58 -19.88 8.52
C SER A 2 4.78 -19.61 7.24
N THR A 3 3.67 -20.32 7.11
CA THR A 3 2.60 -20.03 6.17
C THR A 3 2.09 -18.62 6.47
N GLY A 4 2.35 -17.67 5.56
CA GLY A 4 1.93 -16.28 5.71
C GLY A 4 0.42 -16.18 5.73
N THR A 5 -0.16 -15.99 6.92
CA THR A 5 -1.54 -15.57 7.08
C THR A 5 -1.66 -14.16 6.50
N PRO A 6 -2.60 -13.91 5.57
CA PRO A 6 -2.83 -12.55 5.11
C PRO A 6 -3.22 -11.69 6.31
N PRO A 7 -2.66 -10.48 6.46
CA PRO A 7 -2.95 -9.62 7.60
C PRO A 7 -4.44 -9.33 7.64
N SER A 8 -5.09 -9.67 8.76
CA SER A 8 -6.55 -9.54 8.90
C SER A 8 -7.01 -8.12 9.19
N ASP A 9 -6.07 -7.21 9.47
CA ASP A 9 -6.39 -5.86 9.92
C ASP A 9 -5.37 -4.83 9.42
N ARG A 10 -5.84 -3.61 9.15
CA ARG A 10 -5.07 -2.48 8.64
C ARG A 10 -3.93 -2.07 9.57
N GLN A 11 -4.12 -2.24 10.88
CA GLN A 11 -3.07 -1.98 11.87
C GLN A 11 -1.92 -2.98 11.77
N GLN A 12 -2.22 -4.24 11.43
CA GLN A 12 -1.24 -5.30 11.33
C GLN A 12 -0.34 -5.11 10.10
N LEU A 13 -0.88 -4.64 8.98
CA LEU A 13 -0.10 -4.20 7.81
C LEU A 13 0.85 -3.05 8.16
N ASN A 14 0.38 -2.07 8.94
CA ASN A 14 1.18 -0.91 9.30
C ASN A 14 2.26 -1.28 10.32
N GLU A 15 1.97 -2.16 11.29
CA GLU A 15 2.94 -2.67 12.25
C GLU A 15 3.99 -3.58 11.60
N ASP A 16 3.59 -4.47 10.68
CA ASP A 16 4.55 -5.32 9.95
C ASP A 16 5.42 -4.48 9.03
N TRP A 17 4.85 -3.46 8.38
CA TRP A 17 5.62 -2.50 7.61
C TRP A 17 6.59 -1.69 8.49
N ILE A 18 6.18 -1.21 9.67
CA ILE A 18 7.07 -0.51 10.62
C ILE A 18 8.19 -1.43 11.12
N ARG A 19 7.87 -2.70 11.42
CA ARG A 19 8.81 -3.69 11.95
C ARG A 19 9.79 -4.20 10.90
N SER A 20 9.31 -4.50 9.70
CA SER A 20 10.10 -5.12 8.62
C SER A 20 10.75 -4.08 7.70
N ARG A 21 10.26 -2.83 7.68
CA ARG A 21 10.65 -1.73 6.77
C ARG A 21 10.65 -2.15 5.29
N ARG A 22 9.82 -3.13 4.94
CA ARG A 22 9.75 -3.74 3.61
C ARG A 22 8.30 -3.76 3.15
N TRP A 23 8.12 -3.63 1.85
CA TRP A 23 6.81 -3.76 1.21
C TRP A 23 6.51 -5.24 1.03
N ASP A 24 5.75 -5.81 1.97
CA ASP A 24 5.26 -7.19 1.90
C ASP A 24 3.72 -7.23 1.94
N ILE A 25 3.09 -6.28 1.25
CA ILE A 25 1.63 -6.25 1.13
C ILE A 25 1.22 -7.28 0.08
N ARG A 26 0.36 -8.23 0.48
CA ARG A 26 -0.10 -9.33 -0.36
C ARG A 26 -1.61 -9.45 -0.29
N TYR A 27 -2.19 -9.87 -1.40
CA TYR A 27 -3.59 -10.27 -1.46
C TYR A 27 -3.83 -11.55 -0.63
N ALA A 28 -5.10 -11.88 -0.36
CA ALA A 28 -5.47 -13.12 0.34
C ALA A 28 -5.00 -14.39 -0.37
N ASN A 29 -4.75 -14.32 -1.69
CA ASN A 29 -4.19 -15.41 -2.49
C ASN A 29 -2.65 -15.53 -2.37
N GLY A 30 -1.99 -14.65 -1.61
CA GLY A 30 -0.54 -14.62 -1.42
C GLY A 30 0.26 -13.89 -2.50
N ASN A 31 -0.38 -13.37 -3.55
CA ASN A 31 0.30 -12.58 -4.58
C ASN A 31 0.68 -11.19 -4.04
N PRO A 32 1.83 -10.64 -4.46
CA PRO A 32 2.24 -9.30 -4.06
C PRO A 32 1.33 -8.25 -4.68
N VAL A 33 0.99 -7.23 -3.89
CA VAL A 33 0.29 -6.05 -4.38
C VAL A 33 1.29 -5.13 -5.06
N ALA A 34 1.12 -4.95 -6.37
CA ALA A 34 1.97 -4.12 -7.22
C ALA A 34 1.23 -2.93 -7.84
N THR A 35 -0.07 -2.78 -7.59
CA THR A 35 -0.91 -1.70 -8.14
C THR A 35 -1.65 -0.95 -7.04
N LEU A 36 -2.04 0.30 -7.32
CA LEU A 36 -2.86 1.09 -6.40
C LEU A 36 -4.22 0.46 -6.13
N ASP A 37 -4.81 -0.16 -7.14
CA ASP A 37 -6.13 -0.79 -7.04
C ASP A 37 -6.08 -2.00 -6.10
N GLY A 38 -5.02 -2.80 -6.20
CA GLY A 38 -4.76 -3.89 -5.26
C GLY A 38 -4.53 -3.42 -3.84
N LEU A 39 -3.82 -2.31 -3.69
CA LEU A 39 -3.55 -1.72 -2.39
C LEU A 39 -4.83 -1.18 -1.76
N ALA A 40 -5.66 -0.52 -2.55
CA ALA A 40 -6.98 -0.04 -2.18
C ALA A 40 -7.89 -1.20 -1.73
N GLU A 41 -7.92 -2.30 -2.50
CA GLU A 41 -8.69 -3.50 -2.18
C GLU A 41 -8.21 -4.13 -0.85
N VAL A 42 -6.90 -4.37 -0.71
CA VAL A 42 -6.34 -5.00 0.49
C VAL A 42 -6.53 -4.13 1.75
N LEU A 43 -6.46 -2.81 1.60
CA LEU A 43 -6.65 -1.87 2.71
C LEU A 43 -8.10 -1.46 2.95
N GLY A 44 -9.03 -1.84 2.07
CA GLY A 44 -10.42 -1.40 2.10
C GLY A 44 -10.58 0.13 2.03
N ILE A 45 -9.78 0.78 1.19
CA ILE A 45 -9.77 2.24 1.00
C ILE A 45 -9.92 2.58 -0.48
N ASP A 46 -10.23 3.84 -0.79
CA ASP A 46 -10.22 4.32 -2.16
C ASP A 46 -8.80 4.40 -2.76
N ARG A 47 -8.70 4.24 -4.08
CA ARG A 47 -7.46 4.36 -4.87
C ARG A 47 -6.66 5.63 -4.54
N ARG A 48 -7.36 6.75 -4.34
CA ARG A 48 -6.75 8.03 -3.99
C ARG A 48 -6.09 8.04 -2.62
N GLU A 49 -6.74 7.43 -1.63
CA GLU A 49 -6.19 7.29 -0.28
C GLU A 49 -5.03 6.28 -0.28
N ALA A 50 -5.10 5.24 -1.11
CA ALA A 50 -3.99 4.32 -1.34
C ALA A 50 -2.77 5.07 -1.92
N ALA A 51 -2.97 5.89 -2.95
CA ALA A 51 -1.92 6.74 -3.53
C ALA A 51 -1.33 7.69 -2.48
N ARG A 52 -2.20 8.38 -1.72
CA ARG A 52 -1.75 9.29 -0.66
C ARG A 52 -0.88 8.58 0.37
N ARG A 53 -1.21 7.34 0.76
CA ARG A 53 -0.40 6.55 1.69
C ARG A 53 0.91 6.10 1.08
N VAL A 54 0.90 5.67 -0.18
CA VAL A 54 2.11 5.34 -0.93
C VAL A 54 3.05 6.55 -1.05
N LEU A 55 2.52 7.76 -1.11
CA LEU A 55 3.34 8.98 -1.10
C LEU A 55 3.74 9.42 0.32
N THR A 56 2.99 9.00 1.35
CA THR A 56 3.24 9.37 2.74
C THR A 56 4.36 8.51 3.33
N GLN A 57 5.34 9.16 3.94
CA GLN A 57 6.41 8.47 4.64
C GLN A 57 5.97 7.99 6.04
N PRO A 58 6.51 6.84 6.49
CA PRO A 58 7.60 6.10 5.87
C PRO A 58 7.10 4.93 4.98
N PHE A 59 5.78 4.69 4.95
CA PHE A 59 5.10 3.64 4.17
C PHE A 59 5.53 3.59 2.70
N GLY A 60 5.55 4.76 2.06
CA GLY A 60 5.95 4.90 0.66
C GLY A 60 7.39 4.53 0.30
N LYS A 61 8.33 4.58 1.24
CA LYS A 61 9.76 4.44 0.93
C LYS A 61 10.13 3.03 0.46
N ALA A 62 9.33 2.04 0.85
CA ALA A 62 9.52 0.64 0.46
C ALA A 62 8.62 0.23 -0.71
N ALA A 63 7.69 1.09 -1.14
CA ALA A 63 6.73 0.75 -2.18
C ALA A 63 7.43 0.46 -3.52
N PRO A 64 6.90 -0.47 -4.34
CA PRO A 64 7.38 -0.71 -5.69
C PRO A 64 7.38 0.58 -6.50
N GLN A 65 8.36 0.73 -7.39
CA GLN A 65 8.47 1.91 -8.25
C GLN A 65 7.20 2.11 -9.09
N GLU A 66 6.58 1.03 -9.58
CA GLU A 66 5.32 1.08 -10.35
C GLU A 66 4.18 1.70 -9.54
N LEU A 67 4.05 1.32 -8.27
CA LEU A 67 3.07 1.87 -7.33
C LEU A 67 3.34 3.35 -7.02
N LEU A 68 4.62 3.71 -6.88
CA LEU A 68 5.03 5.10 -6.71
C LEU A 68 4.73 5.93 -7.95
N ASP A 69 4.98 5.39 -9.15
CA ASP A 69 4.69 6.07 -10.42
C ASP A 69 3.18 6.28 -10.57
N GLU A 70 2.38 5.23 -10.34
CA GLU A 70 0.92 5.33 -10.32
C GLU A 70 0.44 6.35 -9.28
N ALA A 71 1.02 6.37 -8.06
CA ALA A 71 0.63 7.29 -7.01
C ALA A 71 0.96 8.76 -7.34
N HIS A 72 2.06 9.01 -8.06
CA HIS A 72 2.40 10.35 -8.56
C HIS A 72 1.55 10.77 -9.77
N GLN A 73 1.09 9.81 -10.57
CA GLN A 73 0.21 10.04 -11.73
C GLN A 73 -1.26 10.22 -11.32
N GLU A 74 -1.68 9.62 -10.21
CA GLU A 74 -2.99 9.87 -9.61
C GLU A 74 -3.08 11.37 -9.31
N PRO A 75 -4.04 12.10 -9.91
CA PRO A 75 -4.16 13.52 -9.68
C PRO A 75 -4.43 13.73 -8.18
N ALA A 76 -3.40 14.24 -7.48
CA ALA A 76 -3.61 14.95 -6.24
C ALA A 76 -4.78 15.88 -6.52
N ALA A 77 -5.87 15.75 -5.77
CA ALA A 77 -6.93 16.75 -5.86
C ALA A 77 -6.22 18.06 -5.64
N ASP A 78 -6.16 18.87 -6.69
CA ASP A 78 -5.61 20.21 -6.63
C ASP A 78 -6.24 20.86 -5.39
N PRO A 79 -5.47 21.22 -4.35
CA PRO A 79 -6.04 21.99 -3.25
C PRO A 79 -6.30 23.45 -3.67
N SER A 80 -6.31 23.76 -4.97
CA SER A 80 -6.57 25.09 -5.51
C SER A 80 -8.01 25.19 -6.02
N SER A 81 -8.93 25.54 -5.13
CA SER A 81 -10.07 26.43 -5.45
C SER A 81 -10.43 27.24 -4.22
#